data_AF-A0AA35U7Z8-F1
#
_entry.id   AF-A0AA35U7Z8-F1
#
_cell.length_a   1.000
_cell.length_b   1.000
_cell.length_c   1.000
_cell.angle_alpha   90.00
_cell.angle_beta   90.00
_cell.angle_gamma   90.00
#
_symmetry.space_group_name_H-M   'P 1'
#
loop_
_entity.id
_entity.type
_entity.pdbx_description
1 polymer ?
#
loop_
_entity_poly.entity_id
_entity_poly.type
_entity_poly.pdbx_seq_one_letter_code
_entity_poly.pdbx_strand_id
1 'polypeptide(L)'
;MPLFFLGLSFFLGVQTPQLKPVTVADFERFINATQYITDAERYGWAIVQQDVYRYTTVWGAYWCQPDGEKPPASENLPVTQVSYADAEAYCQWAGVRLPTYSEYWRWVKMDSRPIQSDNKGPIVPVDRVNIVGNVWDITQPEEKNAPIRLAGGSVFCSPMTCHGTVSDRELYVDAQTANIHIGFSVVLNP
;
A
#
# COMPACT_ATOMS: atom_id res chain seq x y z
N MET A 1 39.75 26.40 37.99
CA MET A 1 39.45 25.06 37.44
C MET A 1 37.98 25.02 37.05
N PRO A 2 37.58 25.19 35.79
CA PRO A 2 36.21 24.92 35.40
C PRO A 2 36.08 23.43 35.08
N LEU A 3 35.18 22.73 35.77
CA LEU A 3 34.79 21.37 35.44
C LEU A 3 33.99 21.38 34.14
N PHE A 4 34.54 20.73 33.10
CA PHE A 4 33.78 20.33 31.92
C PHE A 4 32.99 19.06 32.24
N PHE A 5 31.67 19.17 32.36
CA PHE A 5 30.79 18.00 32.28
C PHE A 5 30.55 17.67 30.81
N LEU A 6 31.28 16.68 30.28
CA LEU A 6 30.88 16.01 29.05
C LEU A 6 29.68 15.11 29.38
N GLY A 7 28.48 15.58 29.05
CA GLY A 7 27.31 14.72 28.95
C GLY A 7 27.44 13.85 27.71
N LEU A 8 27.79 12.58 27.87
CA LEU A 8 27.59 11.58 26.82
C LEU A 8 26.08 11.26 26.74
N SER A 9 25.37 11.92 25.85
CA SER A 9 24.04 11.49 25.44
C SER A 9 24.16 10.30 24.49
N PHE A 10 24.10 9.08 25.03
CA PHE A 10 23.85 7.88 24.25
C PHE A 10 22.39 7.89 23.78
N PHE A 11 22.13 8.41 22.59
CA PHE A 11 20.89 8.15 21.85
C PHE A 11 20.96 6.74 21.27
N LEU A 12 20.69 5.72 22.09
CA LEU A 12 20.31 4.40 21.58
C LEU A 12 18.80 4.43 21.30
N GLY A 13 18.40 5.22 20.31
CA GLY A 13 17.07 5.14 19.74
C GLY A 13 17.01 3.88 18.89
N VAL A 14 16.37 2.83 19.40
CA VAL A 14 15.94 1.71 18.55
C VAL A 14 14.96 2.31 17.54
N GLN A 15 15.40 2.47 16.29
CA GLN A 15 14.51 2.93 15.23
C GLN A 15 13.44 1.86 15.04
N THR A 16 12.20 2.17 15.43
CA THR A 16 11.06 1.28 15.20
C THR A 16 10.82 1.17 13.70
N PRO A 17 10.62 -0.06 13.15
CA PRO A 17 10.28 -0.23 11.75
C PRO A 17 9.06 0.62 11.39
N GLN A 18 9.15 1.32 10.25
CA GLN A 18 8.11 2.22 9.77
C GLN A 18 7.43 1.58 8.56
N LEU A 19 6.10 1.55 8.57
CA LEU A 19 5.33 1.29 7.35
C LEU A 19 5.39 2.51 6.45
N LYS A 20 5.73 2.29 5.19
CA LYS A 20 5.70 3.31 4.15
C LYS A 20 4.84 2.83 2.98
N PRO A 21 3.70 3.49 2.69
CA PRO A 21 2.97 3.27 1.45
C PRO A 21 3.86 3.56 0.24
N VAL A 22 3.88 2.64 -0.73
CA VAL A 22 4.64 2.83 -1.96
C VAL A 22 3.90 3.80 -2.87
N THR A 23 4.57 4.87 -3.29
CA THR A 23 3.98 5.86 -4.19
C THR A 23 4.14 5.50 -5.66
N VAL A 24 3.40 6.17 -6.53
CA VAL A 24 3.62 6.12 -7.98
C VAL A 24 5.07 6.46 -8.33
N ALA A 25 5.66 7.50 -7.71
CA ALA A 25 7.07 7.86 -7.90
C ALA A 25 8.04 6.76 -7.46
N ASP A 26 7.75 6.09 -6.34
CA ASP A 26 8.56 4.97 -5.84
C ASP A 26 8.54 3.80 -6.84
N PHE A 27 7.34 3.44 -7.31
CA PHE A 27 7.14 2.34 -8.24
C PHE A 27 7.69 2.64 -9.63
N GLU A 28 7.57 3.87 -10.12
CA GLU A 28 8.18 4.30 -11.39
C GLU A 28 9.70 4.11 -11.38
N ARG A 29 10.39 4.38 -10.25
CA ARG A 29 11.84 4.11 -10.15
C ARG A 29 12.16 2.63 -10.28
N PHE A 30 11.32 1.76 -9.70
CA PHE A 30 11.44 0.31 -9.86
C PHE A 30 11.28 -0.09 -11.34
N ILE A 31 10.23 0.38 -12.00
CA ILE A 31 9.95 0.07 -13.41
C ILE A 31 11.09 0.57 -14.30
N ASN A 32 11.54 1.82 -14.11
CA ASN A 32 12.64 2.39 -14.89
C ASN A 32 13.97 1.63 -14.70
N ALA A 33 14.27 1.17 -13.48
CA ALA A 33 15.49 0.45 -13.18
C ALA A 33 15.51 -0.99 -13.71
N THR A 34 14.34 -1.64 -13.79
CA THR A 34 14.26 -3.09 -14.04
C THR A 34 13.61 -3.44 -15.37
N GLN A 35 12.89 -2.49 -15.99
CA GLN A 35 12.00 -2.71 -17.13
C GLN A 35 10.96 -3.80 -16.83
N TYR A 36 10.57 -3.94 -15.55
CA TYR A 36 9.53 -4.86 -15.12
C TYR A 36 8.20 -4.49 -15.77
N ILE A 37 7.43 -5.51 -16.14
CA ILE A 37 6.09 -5.38 -16.72
C ILE A 37 5.13 -5.96 -15.69
N THR A 38 4.14 -5.20 -15.23
CA THR A 38 3.20 -5.67 -14.20
C THR A 38 2.24 -6.73 -14.71
N ASP A 39 1.59 -7.45 -13.81
CA ASP A 39 0.55 -8.40 -14.21
C ASP A 39 -0.60 -7.72 -14.97
N ALA A 40 -1.04 -6.53 -14.54
CA ALA A 40 -2.04 -5.73 -15.26
C ALA A 40 -1.58 -5.41 -16.70
N GLU A 41 -0.31 -5.06 -16.90
CA GLU A 41 0.25 -4.82 -18.24
C GLU A 41 0.34 -6.10 -19.07
N ARG A 42 0.71 -7.24 -18.46
CA ARG A 42 0.75 -8.55 -19.15
C ARG A 42 -0.63 -9.01 -19.59
N TYR A 43 -1.64 -8.82 -18.74
CA TYR A 43 -3.03 -9.14 -19.08
C TYR A 43 -3.65 -8.13 -20.05
N GLY A 44 -3.16 -6.89 -20.04
CA GLY A 44 -3.67 -5.76 -20.81
C GLY A 44 -4.93 -5.13 -20.22
N TRP A 45 -5.38 -5.57 -19.04
CA TRP A 45 -6.55 -5.06 -18.34
C TRP A 45 -6.39 -5.22 -16.83
N ALA A 46 -7.14 -4.42 -16.08
CA ALA A 46 -7.26 -4.56 -14.63
C ALA A 46 -8.68 -4.21 -14.14
N ILE A 47 -8.94 -4.43 -12.86
CA ILE A 47 -10.25 -4.13 -12.25
C ILE A 47 -10.32 -2.65 -11.88
N VAL A 48 -11.35 -1.96 -12.36
CA VAL A 48 -11.68 -0.59 -11.96
C VAL A 48 -13.00 -0.61 -11.20
N GLN A 49 -12.94 -0.28 -9.92
CA GLN A 49 -14.10 -0.15 -9.04
C GLN A 49 -14.58 1.29 -8.98
N GLN A 50 -15.90 1.48 -9.01
CA GLN A 50 -16.54 2.77 -8.75
C GLN A 50 -16.97 2.89 -7.28
N ASP A 51 -17.31 1.76 -6.66
CA ASP A 51 -17.66 1.62 -5.25
C ASP A 51 -17.47 0.15 -4.82
N VAL A 52 -17.95 -0.20 -3.62
CA VAL A 52 -17.85 -1.55 -3.05
C VAL A 52 -18.73 -2.60 -3.75
N TYR A 53 -19.70 -2.19 -4.57
CA TYR A 53 -20.66 -3.06 -5.24
C TYR A 53 -20.45 -3.13 -6.76
N ARG A 54 -19.86 -2.07 -7.35
CA ARG A 54 -19.74 -1.92 -8.81
C ARG A 54 -18.29 -1.88 -9.25
N TYR A 55 -17.96 -2.81 -10.13
CA TYR A 55 -16.66 -2.93 -10.77
C TYR A 55 -16.79 -3.34 -12.23
N THR A 56 -15.77 -3.04 -13.03
CA THR A 56 -15.64 -3.49 -14.41
C THR A 56 -14.19 -3.85 -14.70
N THR A 57 -13.96 -4.65 -15.72
CA THR A 57 -12.63 -4.85 -16.30
C THR A 57 -12.38 -3.75 -17.33
N VAL A 58 -11.23 -3.10 -17.25
CA VAL A 58 -10.86 -1.98 -18.14
C VAL A 58 -9.56 -2.32 -18.85
N TRP A 59 -9.61 -2.31 -20.19
CA TRP A 59 -8.43 -2.46 -21.04
C TRP A 59 -7.51 -1.25 -20.91
N GLY A 60 -6.21 -1.50 -20.83
CA GLY A 60 -5.22 -0.45 -20.64
C GLY A 60 -5.21 0.13 -19.23
N ALA A 61 -5.94 -0.45 -18.25
CA ALA A 61 -5.82 -0.06 -16.86
C ALA A 61 -4.60 -0.75 -16.22
N TYR A 62 -3.66 0.06 -15.71
CA TYR A 62 -2.44 -0.37 -15.03
C TYR A 62 -1.90 0.77 -14.15
N TRP A 63 -0.79 0.56 -13.45
CA TRP A 63 -0.29 1.52 -12.44
C TRP A 63 -0.08 2.96 -12.96
N CYS A 64 0.29 3.13 -14.23
CA CYS A 64 0.53 4.45 -14.86
C CYS A 64 -0.70 5.02 -15.59
N GLN A 65 -1.77 4.22 -15.74
CA GLN A 65 -3.10 4.69 -16.17
C GLN A 65 -4.17 3.94 -15.36
N PRO A 66 -4.37 4.26 -14.07
CA PRO A 66 -5.12 3.39 -13.15
C PRO A 66 -6.60 3.23 -13.50
N ASP A 67 -7.19 4.18 -14.23
CA ASP A 67 -8.55 4.12 -14.76
C ASP A 67 -8.62 3.68 -16.23
N GLY A 68 -7.47 3.40 -16.87
CA GLY A 68 -7.33 3.06 -18.28
C GLY A 68 -7.30 4.26 -19.25
N GLU A 69 -7.45 5.48 -18.75
CA GLU A 69 -7.53 6.68 -19.59
C GLU A 69 -6.50 7.75 -19.22
N LYS A 70 -6.29 7.97 -17.92
CA LYS A 70 -5.53 9.10 -17.39
C LYS A 70 -4.40 8.62 -16.48
N PRO A 71 -3.25 9.30 -16.50
CA PRO A 71 -2.21 9.05 -15.53
C PRO A 71 -2.66 9.46 -14.12
N PRO A 72 -1.98 8.95 -13.07
CA PRO A 72 -2.20 9.40 -11.70
C PRO A 72 -2.08 10.93 -11.59
N ALA A 73 -3.01 11.56 -10.84
CA ALA A 73 -3.03 13.02 -10.69
C ALA A 73 -1.83 13.58 -9.91
N SER A 74 -1.06 12.74 -9.23
CA SER A 74 0.17 13.09 -8.54
C SER A 74 1.05 11.85 -8.38
N GLU A 75 2.35 12.03 -8.47
CA GLU A 75 3.37 11.00 -8.21
C GLU A 75 3.42 10.56 -6.74
N ASN A 76 2.85 11.35 -5.82
CA ASN A 76 2.76 11.06 -4.39
C ASN A 76 1.50 10.27 -3.99
N LEU A 77 0.63 9.95 -4.94
CA LEU A 77 -0.46 9.00 -4.71
C LEU A 77 0.12 7.61 -4.42
N PRO A 78 -0.57 6.77 -3.61
CA PRO A 78 -0.20 5.37 -3.50
C PRO A 78 -0.26 4.72 -4.89
N VAL A 79 0.69 3.85 -5.20
CA VAL A 79 0.59 3.04 -6.41
C VAL A 79 -0.58 2.07 -6.28
N THR A 80 -1.39 1.95 -7.34
CA THR A 80 -2.49 0.98 -7.43
C THR A 80 -2.43 0.24 -8.76
N GLN A 81 -3.40 -0.63 -9.05
CA GLN A 81 -3.35 -1.55 -10.19
C GLN A 81 -2.06 -2.39 -10.21
N VAL A 82 -1.65 -2.84 -9.03
CA VAL A 82 -0.52 -3.74 -8.81
C VAL A 82 -1.01 -5.00 -8.11
N SER A 83 -0.45 -6.15 -8.48
CA SER A 83 -0.72 -7.44 -7.87
C SER A 83 0.20 -7.70 -6.67
N TYR A 84 -0.04 -8.80 -5.95
CA TYR A 84 0.91 -9.28 -4.93
C TYR A 84 2.26 -9.64 -5.54
N ALA A 85 2.28 -10.28 -6.72
CA ALA A 85 3.53 -10.62 -7.40
C ALA A 85 4.31 -9.38 -7.83
N ASP A 86 3.63 -8.31 -8.25
CA ASP A 86 4.25 -7.02 -8.56
C ASP A 86 4.87 -6.39 -7.28
N ALA A 87 4.14 -6.44 -6.16
CA ALA A 87 4.59 -5.92 -4.88
C ALA A 87 5.81 -6.70 -4.32
N GLU A 88 5.83 -8.04 -4.46
CA GLU A 88 6.99 -8.86 -4.12
C GLU A 88 8.20 -8.54 -4.98
N ALA A 89 8.02 -8.37 -6.30
CA ALA A 89 9.10 -8.01 -7.21
C ALA A 89 9.70 -6.64 -6.86
N TYR A 90 8.85 -5.66 -6.53
CA TYR A 90 9.30 -4.36 -6.01
C TYR A 90 10.12 -4.54 -4.72
N CYS A 91 9.60 -5.32 -3.76
CA CYS A 91 10.28 -5.55 -2.49
C CYS A 91 11.67 -6.18 -2.67
N GLN A 92 11.77 -7.17 -3.55
CA GLN A 92 13.04 -7.82 -3.89
C GLN A 92 14.05 -6.82 -4.48
N TRP A 93 13.62 -5.96 -5.39
CA TRP A 93 14.48 -4.93 -5.99
C TRP A 93 14.92 -3.87 -4.98
N ALA A 94 14.00 -3.39 -4.15
CA ALA A 94 14.25 -2.32 -3.19
C ALA A 94 14.98 -2.79 -1.91
N GLY A 95 15.13 -4.10 -1.70
CA GLY A 95 15.73 -4.65 -0.47
C GLY A 95 14.84 -4.44 0.76
N VAL A 96 13.52 -4.46 0.56
CA VAL A 96 12.50 -4.32 1.62
C VAL A 96 11.55 -5.52 1.58
N ARG A 97 10.49 -5.51 2.39
CA ARG A 97 9.47 -6.55 2.40
C ARG A 97 8.08 -5.98 2.68
N LEU A 98 7.06 -6.75 2.31
CA LEU A 98 5.70 -6.54 2.78
C LEU A 98 5.60 -6.81 4.30
N PRO A 99 4.73 -6.09 5.02
CA PRO A 99 4.38 -6.45 6.39
C PRO A 99 3.51 -7.71 6.40
N THR A 100 3.59 -8.51 7.47
CA THR A 100 2.51 -9.47 7.74
C THR A 100 1.23 -8.73 8.15
N TYR A 101 0.09 -9.40 8.08
CA TYR A 101 -1.18 -8.82 8.54
C TYR A 101 -1.11 -8.34 9.99
N SER A 102 -0.49 -9.14 10.88
CA SER A 102 -0.31 -8.78 12.29
C SER A 102 0.62 -7.59 12.47
N GLU A 103 1.70 -7.51 11.69
CA GLU A 103 2.63 -6.37 11.72
C GLU A 103 1.97 -5.08 11.24
N TYR A 104 1.17 -5.16 10.17
CA TYR A 104 0.41 -4.03 9.63
C TYR A 104 -0.41 -3.37 10.74
N TRP A 105 -1.29 -4.15 11.39
CA TRP A 105 -2.17 -3.63 12.45
C TRP A 105 -1.44 -3.21 13.71
N ARG A 106 -0.26 -3.77 13.98
CA ARG A 106 0.59 -3.32 15.09
C ARG A 106 1.14 -1.92 14.84
N TRP A 107 1.63 -1.64 13.62
CA TRP A 107 2.33 -0.39 13.34
C TRP A 107 1.43 0.78 12.96
N VAL A 108 0.30 0.54 12.28
CA VAL A 108 -0.64 1.63 11.95
C VAL A 108 -1.27 2.30 13.19
N LYS A 109 -1.22 1.66 14.37
CA LYS A 109 -1.63 2.27 15.65
C LYS A 109 -0.85 3.55 15.99
N MET A 110 0.35 3.71 15.42
CA MET A 110 1.19 4.89 15.63
C MET A 110 0.86 6.03 14.65
N ASP A 111 0.07 5.76 13.61
CA ASP A 111 -0.37 6.77 12.66
C ASP A 111 -1.64 7.45 13.17
N SER A 112 -1.53 8.72 13.57
CA SER A 112 -2.63 9.53 14.08
C SER A 112 -3.27 10.44 13.04
N ARG A 113 -2.85 10.33 11.77
CA ARG A 113 -3.39 11.14 10.68
C ARG A 113 -4.85 10.74 10.38
N PRO A 114 -5.63 11.62 9.72
CA PRO A 114 -7.01 11.33 9.35
C PRO A 114 -7.12 10.12 8.41
N ILE A 115 -8.09 9.24 8.67
CA ILE A 115 -8.42 8.10 7.80
C ILE A 115 -9.26 8.60 6.62
N GLN A 116 -8.81 8.29 5.40
CA GLN A 116 -9.56 8.57 4.17
C GLN A 116 -10.46 7.37 3.82
N SER A 117 -11.75 7.47 4.12
CA SER A 117 -12.73 6.40 3.90
C SER A 117 -14.13 6.96 3.67
N ASP A 118 -15.15 6.10 3.68
CA ASP A 118 -16.58 6.43 3.63
C ASP A 118 -17.01 7.20 2.37
N ASN A 119 -16.31 7.01 1.25
CA ASN A 119 -16.53 7.76 0.01
C ASN A 119 -16.45 9.29 0.19
N LYS A 120 -15.72 9.78 1.22
CA LYS A 120 -15.58 11.22 1.50
C LYS A 120 -14.78 11.98 0.44
N GLY A 121 -14.05 11.27 -0.42
CA GLY A 121 -13.24 11.85 -1.47
C GLY A 121 -12.41 10.80 -2.21
N PRO A 122 -11.63 11.22 -3.22
CA PRO A 122 -10.77 10.33 -3.99
C PRO A 122 -9.60 9.81 -3.16
N ILE A 123 -8.80 8.93 -3.76
CA ILE A 123 -7.46 8.58 -3.26
C ILE A 123 -6.61 9.85 -3.22
N VAL A 124 -5.87 10.06 -2.13
CA VAL A 124 -5.05 11.26 -1.90
C VAL A 124 -3.58 10.90 -1.62
N PRO A 125 -2.65 11.88 -1.70
CA PRO A 125 -1.23 11.64 -1.43
C PRO A 125 -0.96 11.01 -0.06
N VAL A 126 0.00 10.09 -0.02
CA VAL A 126 0.28 9.20 1.12
C VAL A 126 0.75 9.93 2.38
N ASP A 127 1.23 11.17 2.25
CA ASP A 127 1.69 12.02 3.35
C ASP A 127 0.53 12.72 4.09
N ARG A 128 -0.65 12.83 3.47
CA ARG A 128 -1.80 13.59 4.00
C ARG A 128 -2.71 12.80 4.93
N VAL A 129 -2.72 11.48 4.80
CA VAL A 129 -3.73 10.62 5.42
C VAL A 129 -3.10 9.40 6.05
N ASN A 130 -3.86 8.75 6.93
CA ASN A 130 -3.48 7.51 7.56
C ASN A 130 -3.19 6.42 6.50
N ILE A 131 -2.32 5.47 6.84
CA ILE A 131 -2.14 4.23 6.05
C ILE A 131 -3.45 3.41 6.03
N VAL A 132 -4.21 3.41 7.13
CA VAL A 132 -5.57 2.84 7.16
C VAL A 132 -6.52 3.72 6.35
N GLY A 133 -7.31 3.10 5.47
CA GLY A 133 -8.10 3.79 4.46
C GLY A 133 -7.27 4.10 3.23
N ASN A 134 -7.68 5.09 2.44
CA ASN A 134 -7.08 5.47 1.16
C ASN A 134 -7.14 4.31 0.13
N VAL A 135 -6.24 3.33 0.24
CA VAL A 135 -6.20 2.10 -0.57
C VAL A 135 -6.01 0.90 0.35
N TRP A 136 -6.49 -0.26 -0.08
CA TRP A 136 -6.13 -1.51 0.59
C TRP A 136 -4.63 -1.76 0.44
N ASP A 137 -4.02 -2.31 1.49
CA ASP A 137 -2.63 -2.75 1.47
C ASP A 137 -2.52 -4.27 1.38
N ILE A 138 -1.74 -4.74 0.42
CA ILE A 138 -1.34 -6.14 0.28
C ILE A 138 -0.39 -6.53 1.44
N THR A 139 -0.64 -7.67 2.08
CA THR A 139 0.20 -8.19 3.17
C THR A 139 0.87 -9.52 2.83
N GLN A 140 2.03 -9.77 3.44
CA GLN A 140 2.76 -11.03 3.34
C GLN A 140 1.95 -12.15 4.02
N PRO A 141 1.70 -13.29 3.35
CA PRO A 141 1.14 -14.48 3.99
C PRO A 141 2.03 -14.97 5.15
N GLU A 142 1.43 -15.23 6.32
CA GLU A 142 2.15 -15.67 7.52
C GLU A 142 2.52 -17.16 7.48
N GLU A 143 1.83 -17.94 6.65
CA GLU A 143 2.08 -19.36 6.43
C GLU A 143 2.31 -19.63 4.94
N LYS A 144 3.08 -20.68 4.65
CA LYS A 144 3.31 -21.11 3.27
C LYS A 144 1.98 -21.53 2.63
N ASN A 145 1.70 -21.00 1.44
CA ASN A 145 0.46 -21.21 0.67
C ASN A 145 -0.81 -20.65 1.33
N ALA A 146 -0.70 -19.81 2.37
CA ALA A 146 -1.86 -19.07 2.87
C ALA A 146 -2.33 -18.05 1.84
N PRO A 147 -3.66 -17.74 1.82
CA PRO A 147 -4.19 -16.71 0.93
C PRO A 147 -3.62 -15.33 1.27
N ILE A 148 -3.48 -14.48 0.25
CA ILE A 148 -2.98 -13.12 0.41
C ILE A 148 -4.10 -12.27 1.00
N ARG A 149 -3.88 -11.76 2.22
CA ARG A 149 -4.88 -10.95 2.93
C ARG A 149 -4.62 -9.46 2.70
N LEU A 150 -5.69 -8.71 2.50
CA LEU A 150 -5.65 -7.25 2.43
C LEU A 150 -5.90 -6.63 3.80
N ALA A 151 -5.25 -5.51 4.09
CA ALA A 151 -5.42 -4.74 5.31
C ALA A 151 -5.77 -3.26 5.03
N GLY A 152 -6.26 -2.56 6.06
CA GLY A 152 -6.44 -1.11 6.04
C GLY A 152 -7.77 -0.58 5.50
N GLY A 153 -8.37 -1.24 4.50
CA GLY A 153 -9.55 -0.71 3.82
C GLY A 153 -9.19 0.41 2.83
N SER A 154 -10.12 0.75 1.94
CA SER A 154 -9.91 1.82 0.95
C SER A 154 -10.90 2.99 1.12
N VAL A 155 -10.77 4.00 0.25
CA VAL A 155 -11.71 5.13 0.16
C VAL A 155 -13.18 4.71 0.03
N PHE A 156 -13.47 3.51 -0.50
CA PHE A 156 -14.83 3.02 -0.67
C PHE A 156 -15.42 2.35 0.58
N CYS A 157 -14.57 1.99 1.55
CA CYS A 157 -15.04 1.30 2.75
C CYS A 157 -15.70 2.24 3.75
N SER A 158 -16.78 1.74 4.35
CA SER A 158 -17.42 2.33 5.53
C SER A 158 -17.82 1.24 6.51
N PRO A 159 -18.19 1.61 7.76
CA PRO A 159 -18.70 0.66 8.73
C PRO A 159 -19.92 -0.14 8.25
N MET A 160 -20.69 0.40 7.30
CA MET A 160 -21.91 -0.22 6.76
C MET A 160 -21.66 -1.03 5.48
N THR A 161 -20.46 -0.99 4.91
CA THR A 161 -20.13 -1.66 3.65
C THR A 161 -19.06 -2.74 3.83
N CYS A 162 -17.85 -2.54 3.31
CA CYS A 162 -16.76 -3.51 3.45
C CYS A 162 -16.15 -3.55 4.85
N HIS A 163 -16.48 -2.60 5.73
CA HIS A 163 -15.99 -2.56 7.12
C HIS A 163 -14.47 -2.78 7.21
N GLY A 164 -13.72 -2.17 6.28
CA GLY A 164 -12.33 -2.53 5.99
C GLY A 164 -11.28 -1.89 6.90
N THR A 165 -11.64 -0.85 7.64
CA THR A 165 -10.72 -0.06 8.47
C THR A 165 -10.52 -0.65 9.86
N VAL A 166 -10.81 -1.94 10.07
CA VAL A 166 -10.63 -2.66 11.34
C VAL A 166 -9.89 -3.98 11.13
N SER A 167 -9.18 -4.44 12.17
CA SER A 167 -8.34 -5.65 12.11
C SER A 167 -9.10 -6.95 11.89
N ASP A 168 -10.37 -6.98 12.23
CA ASP A 168 -11.17 -8.20 12.20
C ASP A 168 -11.70 -8.48 10.79
N ARG A 169 -11.50 -7.56 9.84
CA ARG A 169 -11.95 -7.74 8.47
C ARG A 169 -11.10 -8.78 7.74
N GLU A 170 -11.77 -9.78 7.17
CA GLU A 170 -11.15 -10.79 6.31
C GLU A 170 -11.48 -10.58 4.83
N LEU A 171 -10.49 -10.10 4.07
CA LEU A 171 -10.58 -9.94 2.62
C LEU A 171 -9.30 -10.46 1.99
N TYR A 172 -9.45 -11.25 0.93
CA TYR A 172 -8.34 -11.96 0.29
C TYR A 172 -8.34 -11.71 -1.21
N VAL A 173 -7.16 -11.78 -1.80
CA VAL A 173 -6.93 -11.71 -3.25
C VAL A 173 -6.04 -12.86 -3.69
N ASP A 174 -6.09 -13.20 -4.98
CA ASP A 174 -5.06 -14.03 -5.59
C ASP A 174 -3.76 -13.23 -5.83
N ALA A 175 -2.73 -13.90 -6.32
CA ALA A 175 -1.40 -13.32 -6.46
C ALA A 175 -1.26 -12.32 -7.63
N GLN A 176 -2.19 -12.34 -8.59
CA GLN A 176 -2.04 -11.71 -9.91
C GLN A 176 -3.11 -10.66 -10.22
N THR A 177 -4.16 -10.56 -9.41
CA THR A 177 -5.21 -9.55 -9.59
C THR A 177 -4.76 -8.16 -9.15
N ALA A 178 -4.86 -7.20 -10.07
CA ALA A 178 -4.70 -5.77 -9.85
C ALA A 178 -6.06 -5.05 -9.74
N ASN A 179 -6.13 -4.02 -8.90
CA ASN A 179 -7.34 -3.22 -8.70
C ASN A 179 -7.02 -1.75 -8.42
N ILE A 180 -7.88 -0.84 -8.87
CA ILE A 180 -7.71 0.62 -8.78
C ILE A 180 -7.53 1.16 -7.34
N HIS A 181 -7.99 0.42 -6.32
CA HIS A 181 -7.86 0.83 -4.92
C HIS A 181 -7.09 -0.16 -4.04
N ILE A 182 -6.30 -1.05 -4.66
CA ILE A 182 -5.38 -1.95 -3.97
C ILE A 182 -3.96 -1.49 -4.30
N GLY A 183 -3.18 -1.21 -3.28
CA GLY A 183 -1.76 -0.90 -3.33
C GLY A 183 -1.00 -1.72 -2.28
N PHE A 184 0.16 -1.22 -1.86
CA PHE A 184 0.93 -1.86 -0.80
C PHE A 184 1.82 -0.88 -0.04
N SER A 185 2.09 -1.24 1.21
CA SER A 185 3.06 -0.61 2.09
C SER A 185 4.22 -1.56 2.34
N VAL A 186 5.41 -1.01 2.55
CA VAL A 186 6.62 -1.78 2.87
C VAL A 186 7.12 -1.49 4.27
N VAL A 187 7.79 -2.47 4.85
CA VAL A 187 8.53 -2.32 6.11
C VAL A 187 9.89 -1.73 5.82
N LEU A 188 10.14 -0.54 6.34
CA LEU A 188 11.47 0.07 6.34
C LEU A 188 12.29 -0.43 7.52
N ASN A 189 13.58 -0.66 7.30
CA ASN A 189 14.54 -1.18 8.29
C ASN A 189 14.04 -2.48 8.97
N PRO A 190 13.76 -3.54 8.19
CA PRO A 190 13.18 -4.79 8.69
C PRO A 190 14.11 -5.61 9.58
#